data_AF-A0A2T1M0D4-F1
#
_entry.id   AF-A0A2T1M0D4-F1
#
_cell.length_a   1.000
_cell.length_b   1.000
_cell.length_c   1.000
_cell.angle_alpha   90.00
_cell.angle_beta   90.00
_cell.angle_gamma   90.00
#
_symmetry.space_group_name_H-M   'P 1'
#
loop_
_entity.id
_entity.type
_entity.pdbx_description
1 polymer ?
#
loop_
_entity_poly.entity_id
_entity_poly.type
_entity_poly.pdbx_seq_one_letter_code
_entity_poly.pdbx_strand_id
1 'polypeptide(L)' 'MEPTEEQFLVFNALETLALIQGSLYDERRGYWYILTLSPILPISIILPSGEIVPLQFVQDDESI' A
#
# COMPACT_ATOMS: atom_id res chain seq x y z
N MET A 1 10.29 3.29 -9.79
CA MET A 1 9.47 4.52 -9.85
C MET A 1 9.52 5.13 -8.47
N GLU A 2 9.58 6.45 -8.32
CA GLU A 2 9.47 7.09 -7.00
C GLU A 2 8.00 7.08 -6.51
N PRO A 3 7.73 7.03 -5.20
CA PRO A 3 6.36 7.14 -4.69
C PRO A 3 5.74 8.50 -5.03
N THR A 4 4.44 8.52 -5.29
CA THR A 4 3.70 9.76 -5.58
C THR A 4 3.42 10.58 -4.31
N GLU A 5 3.06 11.85 -4.48
CA GLU A 5 2.69 12.72 -3.37
C GLU A 5 1.45 12.18 -2.63
N GLU A 6 0.48 11.65 -3.37
CA GLU A 6 -0.72 11.01 -2.84
C GLU A 6 -0.37 9.78 -2.00
N GLN A 7 0.56 8.95 -2.46
CA GLN A 7 1.06 7.80 -1.70
C GLN A 7 1.74 8.24 -0.40
N PHE A 8 2.61 9.24 -0.47
CA PHE A 8 3.30 9.76 0.71
C PHE A 8 2.33 10.34 1.74
N LEU A 9 1.32 11.09 1.30
CA LEU A 9 0.34 11.67 2.20
C LEU A 9 -0.44 10.58 2.95
N VAL A 10 -0.91 9.55 2.23
CA VAL A 10 -1.62 8.42 2.82
C VAL A 10 -0.72 7.62 3.74
N PHE A 11 0.49 7.27 3.29
CA PHE A 11 1.46 6.52 4.08
C PHE A 11 1.79 7.26 5.39
N ASN A 12 2.14 8.54 5.31
CA ASN A 12 2.50 9.35 6.48
C ASN A 12 1.32 9.50 7.45
N ALA A 13 0.10 9.63 6.96
CA ALA A 13 -1.09 9.67 7.82
C ALA A 13 -1.27 8.35 8.58
N LEU A 14 -1.13 7.21 7.90
CA LEU A 14 -1.25 5.89 8.53
C LEU A 14 -0.10 5.60 9.51
N GLU A 15 1.13 6.00 9.17
CA GLU A 15 2.31 5.87 10.03
C GLU A 15 2.17 6.74 11.28
N THR A 16 1.74 7.99 11.13
CA THR A 16 1.52 8.92 12.26
C THR A 16 0.48 8.37 13.25
N LEU A 17 -0.53 7.65 12.75
CA LEU A 17 -1.56 6.99 13.55
C LEU A 17 -1.12 5.63 14.11
N ALA A 18 0.12 5.20 13.86
CA ALA A 18 0.66 3.90 14.24
C ALA A 18 -0.19 2.71 13.72
N LEU A 19 -0.79 2.86 12.54
CA LEU A 19 -1.60 1.81 11.90
C LEU A 19 -0.78 0.87 11.02
N ILE A 20 0.45 1.25 10.67
CA ILE A 20 1.39 0.45 9.89
C ILE A 20 2.31 -0.33 10.82
N GLN A 21 2.30 -1.65 10.70
CA GLN A 21 3.22 -2.54 11.41
C GLN A 21 4.51 -2.81 10.61
N GLY A 22 4.43 -2.68 9.30
CA GLY A 22 5.55 -2.87 8.38
C GLY A 22 5.18 -2.45 6.98
N SER A 23 6.17 -2.12 6.15
CA SER A 23 5.93 -1.74 4.77
C SER A 23 7.08 -2.12 3.85
N LEU A 24 6.77 -2.21 2.55
CA LEU A 24 7.72 -2.44 1.47
C LEU A 24 7.25 -1.68 0.24
N TYR A 25 8.14 -0.91 -0.36
CA TYR A 25 7.86 -0.23 -1.62
C TYR A 25 8.42 -1.04 -2.80
N ASP A 26 7.57 -1.36 -3.78
CA ASP A 26 7.95 -2.03 -5.02
C ASP A 26 8.15 -0.99 -6.11
N GLU A 27 9.40 -0.64 -6.37
CA GLU A 27 9.79 0.33 -7.39
C GLU A 27 9.43 -0.11 -8.82
N ARG A 28 9.23 -1.41 -9.08
CA ARG A 28 8.91 -1.91 -10.43
C ARG A 28 7.47 -1.58 -10.80
N ARG A 29 6.56 -1.68 -9.82
CA ARG A 29 5.12 -1.42 -10.02
C ARG A 29 4.66 -0.06 -9.49
N GLY A 30 5.47 0.58 -8.66
CA GLY A 30 5.08 1.81 -7.95
C GLY A 30 4.08 1.55 -6.83
N TYR A 31 4.13 0.36 -6.21
CA TYR A 31 3.16 -0.07 -5.21
C TYR A 31 3.77 -0.05 -3.82
N TRP A 32 3.03 0.46 -2.83
CA TRP A 32 3.46 0.42 -1.43
C TRP A 32 2.68 -0.64 -0.67
N TYR A 33 3.33 -1.76 -0.39
CA TYR A 33 2.76 -2.83 0.42
C TYR A 33 2.86 -2.46 1.88
N ILE A 34 1.75 -2.56 2.61
CA ILE A 34 1.67 -2.25 4.04
C ILE A 34 1.03 -3.41 4.81
N LEU A 35 1.58 -3.68 5.99
CA LEU A 35 0.98 -4.52 7.01
C LEU A 35 0.26 -3.63 8.00
N THR A 36 -0.99 -3.92 8.30
CA THR A 36 -1.80 -3.11 9.23
C THR A 36 -2.38 -3.96 10.36
N LEU A 37 -2.78 -3.29 11.44
CA LEU A 37 -3.52 -3.91 12.56
C LEU A 37 -4.97 -4.25 12.22
N SER A 38 -5.45 -3.89 11.03
CA SER A 38 -6.84 -4.12 10.63
C SER A 38 -7.11 -5.60 10.43
N PRO A 39 -8.10 -6.20 11.11
CA PRO A 39 -8.46 -7.60 10.90
C PRO A 39 -9.10 -7.85 9.53
N ILE A 40 -9.60 -6.80 8.86
CA ILE A 40 -10.21 -6.88 7.53
C ILE A 40 -9.26 -6.48 6.40
N LEU A 41 -8.21 -5.71 6.71
CA LEU A 41 -7.21 -5.22 5.75
C LEU A 41 -5.76 -5.49 6.25
N PRO A 42 -5.43 -6.72 6.66
CA PRO A 42 -4.15 -7.01 7.33
C PRO A 42 -2.95 -6.78 6.41
N ILE A 43 -3.12 -7.05 5.11
CA ILE A 43 -2.12 -6.80 4.07
C ILE A 43 -2.80 -6.00 2.96
N SER A 44 -2.28 -4.80 2.71
CA SER A 44 -2.87 -3.85 1.78
C SER A 44 -1.80 -3.19 0.92
N ILE A 45 -2.23 -2.55 -0.16
CA ILE A 45 -1.37 -1.87 -1.13
C ILE A 45 -1.88 -0.44 -1.27
N ILE A 46 -0.98 0.54 -1.13
CA ILE A 46 -1.24 1.92 -1.51
C ILE A 46 -0.83 2.06 -2.98
N LEU A 47 -1.80 2.28 -3.85
CA LEU A 47 -1.60 2.50 -5.29
C LEU A 47 -1.02 3.90 -5.54
N PRO A 48 -0.46 4.21 -6.73
CA PRO A 48 0.01 5.55 -7.07
C PRO A 48 -1.04 6.66 -6.92
N SER A 49 -2.34 6.31 -6.98
CA SER A 49 -3.45 7.23 -6.73
C SER A 49 -3.64 7.59 -5.25
N GLY A 50 -2.96 6.91 -4.32
CA GLY A 50 -3.19 6.97 -2.88
C GLY A 50 -4.30 6.04 -2.40
N GLU A 51 -5.03 5.36 -3.29
CA GLU A 51 -6.03 4.37 -2.89
C GLU A 51 -5.40 3.20 -2.15
N ILE A 52 -6.06 2.75 -1.09
CA ILE A 52 -5.66 1.57 -0.33
C ILE A 52 -6.53 0.39 -0.78
N VAL A 53 -5.93 -0.60 -1.41
CA VAL A 53 -6.61 -1.80 -1.88
C VAL A 53 -6.09 -3.04 -1.14
N PRO A 54 -6.93 -4.08 -0.97
CA PRO A 54 -6.44 -5.38 -0.50
C PRO A 54 -5.40 -5.98 -1.44
N LEU A 55 -4.49 -6.81 -0.92
CA LEU A 55 -3.47 -7.51 -1.72
C LEU A 55 -4.03 -8.27 -2.94
N GLN A 56 -5.26 -8.82 -2.84
CA GLN A 56 -5.83 -9.67 -3.89
C GLN A 56 -6.08 -8.89 -5.20
N PHE A 57 -6.34 -7.58 -5.11
CA PHE A 57 -6.60 -6.73 -6.29
C PHE A 57 -5.42 -6.67 -7.27
N VAL A 58 -4.21 -6.95 -6.80
CA VAL A 58 -2.98 -6.88 -7.60
C VAL A 58 -2.47 -8.27 -7.99
N GLN A 59 -2.98 -9.34 -7.37
CA GLN A 59 -2.64 -10.72 -7.75
C GLN A 59 -3.38 -11.15 -9.02
N ASP A 60 -4.58 -10.64 -9.26
CA ASP A 60 -5.36 -10.96 -10.46
C ASP A 60 -4.69 -10.45 -11.76
N ASP A 61 -3.85 -9.42 -11.67
CA ASP A 61 -3.15 -8.80 -12.82
C ASP A 61 -1.93 -9.61 -13.33
N GLU A 62 -1.44 -10.62 -12.60
CA GLU A 62 -0.36 -11.52 -13.09
C GLU A 62 -0.87 -12.71 -13.92
N SER A 63 -2.13 -12.66 -14.35
CA SER A 63 -2.81 -13.72 -15.12
C SER A 63 -2.83 -13.45 -16.63
N ILE A 64 -1.71 -13.07 -17.26
CA ILE A 64 -1.58 -13.02 -18.75
C ILE A 64 -0.18 -13.47 -19.20
#